data_AF-A0A956MJ44-F1
#
_entry.id   AF-A0A956MJ44-F1
#
_cell.length_a   1.000
_cell.length_b   1.000
_cell.length_c   1.000
_cell.angle_alpha   90.00
_cell.angle_beta   90.00
_cell.angle_gamma   90.00
#
_symmetry.space_group_name_H-M   'P 1'
#
loop_
_entity.id
_entity.type
_entity.pdbx_description
1 polymer ?
#
loop_
_entity_poly.entity_id
_entity_poly.type
_entity_poly.pdbx_seq_one_letter_code
_entity_poly.pdbx_strand_id
1 'polypeptide(L)' 'MAEAARDAKRRLRRDLRERVAALDADTASRAAAEAQARLAALPALEDAASLLVCRSFGGEIDTHALIER' A
#
# COMPACT_ATOMS: atom_id res chain seq x y z
N MET A 1 10.67 -6.90 -26.93
CA MET A 1 9.85 -5.91 -26.18
C MET A 1 9.49 -6.35 -24.77
N ALA A 2 9.02 -7.59 -24.55
CA ALA A 2 8.66 -8.07 -23.21
C ALA A 2 9.84 -8.04 -22.21
N GLU A 3 11.07 -8.26 -22.67
CA GLU A 3 12.27 -8.24 -21.83
C GLU A 3 12.62 -6.84 -21.33
N ALA A 4 12.67 -5.84 -22.22
CA ALA A 4 12.86 -4.43 -21.85
C ALA A 4 11.79 -3.94 -20.84
N ALA A 5 10.54 -4.38 -21.02
CA ALA A 5 9.46 -4.07 -20.07
C ALA A 5 9.66 -4.75 -18.70
N ARG A 6 10.14 -6.00 -18.67
CA ARG A 6 10.47 -6.70 -17.42
C ARG A 6 11.61 -6.02 -16.68
N ASP A 7 12.65 -5.57 -17.39
CA ASP A 7 13.78 -4.86 -16.78
C ASP A 7 13.39 -3.49 -16.25
N ALA A 8 12.56 -2.74 -16.99
CA ALA A 8 11.99 -1.50 -16.50
C ALA A 8 11.18 -1.72 -15.21
N LYS A 9 10.35 -2.77 -15.17
CA LYS A 9 9.58 -3.13 -13.97
C LYS A 9 10.47 -3.54 -12.80
N ARG A 10 11.56 -4.27 -13.04
CA ARG A 10 12.54 -4.66 -12.01
C ARG A 10 13.23 -3.43 -11.41
N ARG A 11 13.71 -2.51 -12.25
CA ARG A 11 14.32 -1.25 -11.80
C ARG A 11 13.34 -0.44 -10.97
N LEU A 12 12.13 -0.21 -11.49
CA LEU A 12 11.10 0.54 -10.77
C LEU A 12 10.77 -0.07 -9.40
N ARG A 13 10.66 -1.40 -9.30
CA ARG A 13 10.42 -2.08 -8.01
C ARG A 13 11.54 -1.87 -7.01
N ARG A 14 12.80 -1.88 -7.45
CA ARG A 14 13.95 -1.60 -6.59
C ARG A 14 13.90 -0.15 -6.12
N ASP A 15 13.77 0.79 -7.05
CA ASP A 15 13.80 2.22 -6.74
C ASP A 15 12.64 2.62 -5.80
N LEU A 16 11.46 2.01 -5.95
CA LEU A 16 10.34 2.21 -5.02
C LEU A 16 10.63 1.68 -3.61
N ARG A 17 11.25 0.50 -3.48
CA ARG A 17 11.62 -0.05 -2.17
C ARG A 17 12.65 0.82 -1.45
N GLU A 18 13.65 1.29 -2.19
CA GLU A 18 14.68 2.19 -1.64
C GLU A 18 14.06 3.50 -1.14
N ARG A 19 13.14 4.08 -1.93
CA ARG A 19 12.44 5.30 -1.53
C ARG A 19 11.56 5.12 -0.30
N VAL A 20 10.83 4.01 -0.21
CA VAL A 20 10.00 3.71 0.98
C VAL A 20 10.88 3.47 2.21
N ALA A 21 11.98 2.72 2.06
CA ALA A 21 12.92 2.46 3.15
C ALA A 21 13.66 3.72 3.62
N ALA A 22 13.79 4.73 2.75
CA ALA A 22 14.42 6.00 3.07
C ALA A 22 13.47 7.02 3.75
N LEU A 23 12.17 6.71 3.88
CA LEU A 23 11.26 7.56 4.63
C LEU A 23 11.61 7.54 6.11
N ASP A 24 11.62 8.72 6.73
CA ASP A 24 11.66 8.80 8.18
C ASP A 24 10.34 8.29 8.78
N ALA A 25 10.38 7.88 10.04
CA ALA A 25 9.25 7.25 10.72
C ALA A 25 8.01 8.16 10.81
N ASP A 26 8.19 9.48 10.97
CA ASP A 26 7.08 10.43 11.07
C ASP A 26 6.37 10.57 9.72
N THR A 27 7.14 10.78 8.65
CA THR A 27 6.59 10.87 7.29
C THR A 27 5.89 9.57 6.88
N ALA A 28 6.51 8.42 7.15
CA ALA A 28 5.92 7.12 6.87
C ALA A 28 4.60 6.91 7.64
N SER A 29 4.58 7.25 8.93
CA SER A 29 3.40 7.13 9.78
C SER A 29 2.24 8.01 9.29
N ARG A 30 2.51 9.30 8.98
CA ARG A 30 1.47 10.21 8.45
C ARG A 30 0.92 9.74 7.12
N ALA A 31 1.78 9.31 6.20
CA ALA A 31 1.35 8.81 4.90
C ALA A 31 0.49 7.55 5.02
N ALA A 32 0.84 6.64 5.94
CA ALA A 32 0.05 5.45 6.22
C ALA A 32 -1.34 5.81 6.80
N ALA A 33 -1.38 6.71 7.80
CA ALA A 33 -2.63 7.17 8.40
C ALA A 33 -3.55 7.85 7.38
N GLU A 34 -2.98 8.69 6.51
CA GLU A 34 -3.73 9.36 5.44
C GLU A 34 -4.29 8.35 4.42
N ALA A 35 -3.47 7.39 3.99
CA ALA A 35 -3.90 6.35 3.06
C ALA A 35 -5.03 5.49 3.67
N GLN A 36 -4.92 5.15 4.95
CA GLN A 36 -5.93 4.40 5.68
C GLN A 36 -7.24 5.20 5.83
N ALA A 37 -7.16 6.48 6.15
CA ALA A 37 -8.35 7.35 6.24
C ALA A 37 -9.08 7.45 4.90
N ARG A 38 -8.33 7.61 3.79
CA ARG A 38 -8.90 7.63 2.44
C ARG A 38 -9.55 6.30 2.06
N LEU A 39 -8.90 5.19 2.41
CA LEU A 39 -9.42 3.84 2.17
C LEU A 39 -10.73 3.66 2.94
N ALA A 40 -10.76 3.96 4.23
CA ALA A 40 -11.94 3.85 5.09
C ALA A 40 -13.13 4.69 4.63
N ALA A 41 -12.88 5.79 3.92
CA ALA A 41 -13.89 6.69 3.37
C ALA A 41 -14.40 6.30 1.97
N LEU A 42 -13.92 5.18 1.40
CA LEU A 42 -14.42 4.72 0.09
C LEU A 42 -15.86 4.17 0.24
N PRO A 43 -16.84 4.70 -0.52
CA PRO A 43 -18.20 4.16 -0.52
C PRO A 43 -18.24 2.66 -0.90
N ALA A 44 -17.32 2.25 -1.78
CA ALA A 44 -17.18 0.86 -2.17
C ALA A 44 -16.81 -0.09 -1.02
N LEU A 45 -16.24 0.41 0.09
CA LEU A 45 -16.05 -0.41 1.30
C LEU A 45 -17.33 -0.52 2.12
N GLU A 46 -18.16 0.54 2.14
CA GLU A 46 -19.43 0.54 2.88
C GLU A 46 -20.48 -0.32 2.20
N ASP A 47 -20.53 -0.29 0.86
CA ASP A 47 -21.52 -1.01 0.06
C ASP A 47 -21.13 -2.49 -0.19
N ALA A 48 -19.92 -2.90 0.20
CA ALA A 48 -19.42 -4.23 -0.08
C ALA A 48 -20.03 -5.28 0.85
N ALA A 49 -20.76 -6.24 0.27
CA ALA A 49 -21.23 -7.43 1.00
C ALA A 49 -20.07 -8.36 1.42
N SER A 50 -18.94 -8.31 0.72
CA SER A 50 -17.72 -9.04 1.07
C SER A 50 -16.48 -8.30 0.57
N LEU A 51 -15.38 -8.42 1.32
CA LEU A 51 -14.12 -7.76 1.02
C LEU A 51 -12.99 -8.79 0.92
N LEU A 52 -12.21 -8.69 -0.15
CA LEU A 52 -10.94 -9.42 -0.28
C LEU A 52 -9.81 -8.46 0.07
N VAL A 53 -9.10 -8.75 1.15
CA VAL A 53 -7.99 -7.92 1.63
C VAL A 53 -6.75 -8.78 1.88
N CYS A 54 -5.59 -8.29 1.46
CA CYS A 54 -4.30 -8.90 1.78
C CYS A 54 -3.89 -8.52 3.21
N ARG A 55 -3.23 -9.43 3.92
CA ARG A 55 -2.51 -9.07 5.16
C ARG A 55 -1.25 -8.30 4.78
N SER A 56 -1.08 -7.11 5.34
CA SER A 56 0.06 -6.24 5.07
C SER A 56 1.33 -6.73 5.78
N PHE A 57 2.49 -6.47 5.18
CA PHE A 57 3.81 -6.73 5.75
C PHE A 57 4.76 -5.55 5.59
N GLY A 58 5.61 -5.29 6.59
CA GLY A 58 6.69 -4.30 6.50
C GLY A 58 6.16 -2.88 6.27
N GLY A 59 6.65 -2.20 5.23
CA GLY A 59 6.27 -0.83 4.87
C GLY A 59 5.02 -0.71 3.99
N GLU A 60 4.20 -1.75 3.92
CA GLU A 60 2.89 -1.70 3.27
C GLU A 60 1.89 -0.90 4.13
N ILE A 61 0.83 -0.38 3.49
CA ILE A 61 -0.29 0.24 4.22
C ILE A 61 -0.90 -0.81 5.14
N ASP A 62 -1.14 -0.45 6.40
CA ASP A 62 -1.73 -1.36 7.37
C ASP A 62 -3.18 -1.67 7.02
N THR A 63 -3.46 -2.94 6.74
CA THR A 63 -4.80 -3.45 6.42
C THR A 63 -5.44 -4.19 7.58
N HIS A 64 -4.78 -4.36 8.74
CA HIS A 64 -5.35 -5.09 9.88
C HIS A 64 -6.64 -4.46 10.37
N ALA A 65 -6.70 -3.13 10.43
CA ALA A 65 -7.90 -2.39 10.80
C ALA A 65 -9.08 -2.57 9.82
N LEU A 66 -8.87 -3.10 8.61
CA LEU A 66 -9.97 -3.46 7.70
C LEU A 66 -10.47 -4.90 7.93
N ILE A 67 -9.61 -5.77 8.46
CA ILE A 67 -9.92 -7.18 8.75
C ILE A 67 -10.76 -7.30 10.03
N GLU A 68 -10.53 -6.40 11.00
CA GLU A 68 -11.20 -6.41 12.30
C GLU A 68 -12.59 -5.74 12.32
N ARG A 69 -13.07 -5.24 11.17
CA ARG A 69 -14.34 -4.51 11.05
C ARG A 69 -15.57 -5.41 10.97
#